data_AF-A0AAP3BC64-F1
#
_entry.id   AF-A0AAP3BC64-F1
#
_cell.length_a   1.000
_cell.length_b   1.000
_cell.length_c   1.000
_cell.angle_alpha   90.00
_cell.angle_beta   90.00
_cell.angle_gamma   90.00
#
_symmetry.space_group_name_H-M   'P 1'
#
loop_
_entity.id
_entity.type
_entity.pdbx_description
1 polymer ?
#
loop_
_entity_poly.entity_id
_entity_poly.type
_entity_poly.pdbx_seq_one_letter_code
_entity_poly.pdbx_strand_id
1 'polypeptide(L)'
;MKYPIGIQSFEKIITEGYLYIDKTQMIYDMVENGKIYFLSRPRRFGKSLLVSTLECYFQGRKELFKGLAIDNLETDWKQYAVFHLDFNGKDFTQAGQLEKTLIDFVESQEAIYGKAPFASTLGDRFIGVLRNAHEKTGLRAVVLIDEYDKPLLDVLDSTLKTTDADGNERRLEDRHREILKGFYSVFKAADKDLQFVLLTGVTKFSQVSVFSGFNQPEDISLSAHFDTLLGITEDELRSTFSQQIAEMAEEYDVSKEEILIKLKRQFDGYHFSRRMRGVYNPFSILRAFKEMLIDDYWFQTGSPSYLVRLLAHSDENINELVGKYYPTKDFDDYKATIERPLPMIYQSGYLTIKGWSRNTNSYLLDFPNDEVRRGFISLLAADYLKPKVSPDSWVLQVIETLGKGECEKLHQLMVSFFASIPYSQRRKDDEREKERYFQYTFYLVLRMISSYTIFIEKEQSEGRVDCIIETPLYIYIFEFKRDGSAREALLQIDDMGYAREYLSDKRKIFKIGCSFSSKTGTIDDWGEN
;
A
#
# COMPACT_ATOMS: atom_id res chain seq x y z
N MET A 1 4.25 28.27 2.95
CA MET A 1 3.91 27.20 3.93
C MET A 1 5.11 26.27 4.09
N LYS A 2 5.39 25.72 5.29
CA LYS A 2 6.47 24.73 5.51
C LYS A 2 5.88 23.31 5.55
N TYR A 3 6.24 22.46 4.59
CA TYR A 3 5.73 21.08 4.51
C TYR A 3 6.60 20.10 5.32
N PRO A 4 6.03 19.28 6.23
CA PRO A 4 6.79 18.35 7.08
C PRO A 4 7.20 17.06 6.35
N ILE A 5 7.78 17.17 5.15
CA ILE A 5 8.10 16.02 4.31
C ILE A 5 9.29 15.26 4.90
N GLY A 6 9.03 14.03 5.35
CA GLY A 6 10.04 13.20 6.02
C GLY A 6 10.27 13.55 7.50
N ILE A 7 9.48 14.47 8.06
CA ILE A 7 9.52 14.80 9.49
C ILE A 7 8.43 14.01 10.20
N GLN A 8 8.81 13.20 11.17
CA GLN A 8 7.89 12.36 11.96
C GLN A 8 7.73 12.84 13.41
N SER A 9 8.56 13.80 13.84
CA SER A 9 8.50 14.35 15.20
C SER A 9 7.43 15.45 15.27
N PHE A 10 6.41 15.21 16.09
CA PHE A 10 5.36 16.19 16.37
C PHE A 10 5.94 17.48 16.96
N GLU A 11 6.83 17.36 17.95
CA GLU A 11 7.52 18.50 18.56
C GLU A 11 8.24 19.36 17.53
N LYS A 12 9.02 18.77 16.61
CA LYS A 12 9.70 19.53 15.55
C LYS A 12 8.71 20.23 14.62
N ILE A 13 7.62 19.54 14.26
CA ILE A 13 6.59 20.13 13.40
C ILE A 13 6.03 21.41 14.04
N ILE A 14 5.66 21.37 15.32
CA ILE A 14 5.09 22.51 16.01
C ILE A 14 6.13 23.61 16.26
N THR A 15 7.28 23.26 16.85
CA THR A 15 8.30 24.23 17.27
C THR A 15 8.99 24.94 16.11
N GLU A 16 9.16 24.27 14.97
CA GLU A 16 9.79 24.86 13.78
C GLU A 16 8.76 25.47 12.79
N GLY A 17 7.46 25.43 13.14
CA GLY A 17 6.38 26.04 12.36
C GLY A 17 6.07 25.33 11.05
N TYR A 18 6.17 24.01 11.01
CA TYR A 18 5.66 23.20 9.89
C TYR A 18 4.14 23.06 9.97
N LEU A 19 3.54 22.75 8.82
CA LEU A 19 2.12 22.41 8.76
C LEU A 19 1.82 21.16 9.59
N TYR A 20 0.82 21.24 10.47
CA TYR A 20 0.20 20.10 11.13
C TYR A 20 -1.29 20.10 10.83
N ILE A 21 -1.82 18.98 10.32
CA ILE A 21 -3.26 18.81 10.12
C ILE A 21 -3.80 18.21 11.42
N ASP A 22 -4.65 18.98 12.10
CA ASP A 22 -5.07 18.65 13.45
C ASP A 22 -6.02 17.45 13.50
N LYS A 23 -5.54 16.37 14.13
CA LYS A 23 -6.30 15.13 14.42
C LYS A 23 -6.53 14.92 15.91
N THR A 24 -6.19 15.91 16.74
CA THR A 24 -6.04 15.72 18.18
C THR A 24 -7.35 15.48 18.93
N GLN A 25 -8.49 15.88 18.37
CA GLN A 25 -9.82 15.48 18.87
C GLN A 25 -9.97 13.95 18.88
N MET A 26 -9.61 13.28 17.77
CA MET A 26 -9.70 11.83 17.66
C MET A 26 -8.67 11.13 18.56
N ILE A 27 -7.52 11.76 18.76
CA ILE A 27 -6.50 11.29 19.71
C ILE A 27 -7.06 11.32 21.14
N TYR A 28 -7.72 12.42 21.52
CA TYR A 28 -8.37 12.55 22.83
C TYR A 28 -9.46 11.47 23.02
N ASP A 29 -10.33 11.30 22.03
CA ASP A 29 -11.36 10.25 22.06
C ASP A 29 -10.73 8.84 22.21
N MET A 30 -9.61 8.58 21.54
CA MET A 30 -8.90 7.30 21.62
C MET A 30 -8.34 7.03 23.01
N VAL A 31 -7.69 8.01 23.64
CA VAL A 31 -7.04 7.83 24.96
C VAL A 31 -8.05 7.72 26.11
N GLU A 32 -9.23 8.35 25.98
CA GLU A 32 -10.28 8.29 27.00
C GLU A 32 -11.10 6.99 26.95
N ASN A 33 -11.37 6.46 25.76
CA ASN A 33 -12.33 5.37 25.58
C ASN A 33 -11.72 3.97 25.51
N GLY A 34 -10.40 3.84 25.50
CA GLY A 34 -9.76 2.53 25.41
C GLY A 34 -8.32 2.54 25.89
N LYS A 35 -7.77 1.33 26.01
CA LYS A 35 -6.44 1.12 26.61
C LYS A 35 -5.44 0.52 25.64
N ILE A 36 -5.88 -0.43 24.82
CA ILE A 36 -4.97 -1.22 23.99
C ILE A 36 -5.50 -1.17 22.57
N TYR A 37 -4.77 -0.48 21.70
CA TYR A 37 -5.15 -0.28 20.30
C TYR A 37 -4.13 -0.87 19.35
N PHE A 38 -4.67 -1.33 18.23
CA PHE A 38 -3.91 -1.70 17.06
C PHE A 38 -4.36 -0.87 15.85
N LEU A 39 -3.41 -0.28 15.14
CA LEU A 39 -3.68 0.51 13.93
C LEU A 39 -2.71 0.13 12.81
N SER A 40 -3.23 -0.47 11.74
CA SER A 40 -2.50 -0.61 10.48
C SER A 40 -2.92 0.45 9.47
N ARG A 41 -1.90 1.00 8.80
CA ARG A 41 -2.06 1.86 7.61
C ARG A 41 -0.92 1.61 6.65
N PRO A 42 -1.12 1.87 5.35
CA PRO A 42 -0.03 1.83 4.38
C PRO A 42 1.13 2.75 4.77
N ARG A 43 2.28 2.56 4.11
CA ARG A 43 3.44 3.43 4.32
C ARG A 43 3.09 4.89 4.05
N ARG A 44 3.80 5.80 4.72
CA ARG A 44 3.67 7.27 4.53
C ARG A 44 2.28 7.88 4.86
N PHE A 45 1.44 7.17 5.60
CA PHE A 45 0.14 7.70 6.09
C PHE A 45 0.22 8.51 7.40
N GLY A 46 1.40 8.60 8.03
CA GLY A 46 1.58 9.39 9.26
C GLY A 46 1.52 8.59 10.56
N LYS A 47 1.69 7.26 10.53
CA LYS A 47 1.73 6.39 11.72
C LYS A 47 2.76 6.86 12.78
N SER A 48 4.01 7.06 12.38
CA SER A 48 5.07 7.55 13.26
C SER A 48 4.79 8.95 13.80
N LEU A 49 4.11 9.81 13.02
CA LEU A 49 3.69 11.12 13.49
C LEU A 49 2.60 11.01 14.57
N LEU A 50 1.64 10.09 14.41
CA LEU A 50 0.65 9.79 15.45
C LEU A 50 1.33 9.27 16.73
N VAL A 51 2.30 8.35 16.61
CA VAL A 51 3.09 7.85 17.74
C VAL A 51 3.81 9.00 18.45
N SER A 52 4.52 9.87 17.71
CA SER A 52 5.20 11.02 18.29
C SER A 52 4.23 12.03 18.93
N THR A 53 3.02 12.19 18.36
CA THR A 53 1.98 13.06 18.94
C THR A 53 1.49 12.49 20.27
N LEU A 54 1.20 11.19 20.34
CA LEU A 54 0.82 10.50 21.58
C LEU A 54 1.92 10.54 22.63
N GLU A 55 3.18 10.35 22.22
CA GLU A 55 4.33 10.45 23.11
C GLU A 55 4.38 11.84 23.77
N CYS A 56 4.24 12.91 22.99
CA CYS A 56 4.21 14.28 23.53
C CYS A 56 3.01 14.53 24.45
N TYR A 57 1.83 14.00 24.09
CA TYR A 57 0.62 14.12 24.89
C TYR A 57 0.80 13.44 26.26
N PHE A 58 1.23 12.18 26.29
CA PHE A 58 1.42 11.42 27.52
C PHE A 58 2.62 11.90 28.36
N GLN A 59 3.60 12.56 27.76
CA GLN A 59 4.66 13.28 28.49
C GLN A 59 4.16 14.60 29.12
N GLY A 60 2.90 14.99 28.91
CA GLY A 60 2.32 16.20 29.47
C GLY A 60 2.86 17.50 28.85
N ARG A 61 3.34 17.45 27.60
CA ARG A 61 3.93 18.61 26.88
C ARG A 61 2.86 19.55 26.33
N LYS A 62 2.06 20.14 27.23
CA LYS A 62 0.89 20.98 26.93
C LYS A 62 1.18 22.10 25.93
N GLU A 63 2.36 22.73 26.05
CA GLU A 63 2.78 23.83 25.20
C GLU A 63 2.80 23.50 23.70
N LEU A 64 3.01 22.22 23.34
CA LEU A 64 3.03 21.76 21.95
C LEU A 64 1.63 21.64 21.34
N PHE A 65 0.58 21.61 22.16
CA PHE A 65 -0.80 21.40 21.69
C PHE A 65 -1.61 22.68 21.60
N LYS A 66 -1.04 23.84 21.94
CA LYS A 66 -1.74 25.12 21.97
C LYS A 66 -2.47 25.41 20.67
N GLY A 67 -3.77 25.67 20.75
CA GLY A 67 -4.61 25.97 19.60
C GLY A 67 -5.04 24.76 18.75
N LEU A 68 -4.64 23.55 19.12
CA LEU A 68 -5.19 22.31 18.59
C LEU A 68 -6.45 21.92 19.36
N ALA A 69 -7.30 21.06 18.79
CA ALA A 69 -8.56 20.65 19.39
C ALA A 69 -8.40 20.13 20.83
N ILE A 70 -7.36 19.32 21.09
CA ILE A 70 -7.10 18.73 22.41
C ILE A 70 -6.76 19.75 23.50
N ASP A 71 -6.27 20.94 23.15
CA ASP A 71 -5.98 22.01 24.13
C ASP A 71 -7.25 22.46 24.88
N ASN A 72 -8.42 22.35 24.23
CA ASN A 72 -9.72 22.67 24.81
C ASN A 72 -10.40 21.49 25.51
N LEU A 73 -9.89 20.26 25.31
CA LEU A 73 -10.49 19.03 25.84
C LEU A 73 -9.73 18.54 27.09
N GLU A 74 -8.40 18.54 27.04
CA GLU A 74 -7.54 18.03 28.09
C GLU A 74 -7.28 19.07 29.17
N THR A 75 -7.63 18.74 30.42
CA THR A 75 -7.45 19.63 31.57
C THR A 75 -6.34 19.19 32.52
N ASP A 76 -6.07 17.90 32.63
CA ASP A 76 -5.21 17.33 33.68
C ASP A 76 -3.73 17.32 33.27
N TRP A 77 -3.43 17.07 31.99
CA TRP A 77 -2.05 17.04 31.44
C TRP A 77 -1.05 16.23 32.30
N LYS A 78 -1.47 15.02 32.70
CA LYS A 78 -0.65 14.11 33.50
C LYS A 78 0.61 13.68 32.75
N GLN A 79 1.71 13.53 33.49
CA GLN A 79 3.00 13.09 32.95
C GLN A 79 3.21 11.60 33.22
N TYR A 80 3.04 10.78 32.19
CA TYR A 80 3.18 9.33 32.25
C TYR A 80 4.61 8.89 31.88
N ALA A 81 5.02 7.73 32.40
CA ALA A 81 6.19 7.03 31.89
C ALA A 81 5.88 6.45 30.50
N VAL A 82 6.50 7.00 29.44
CA VAL A 82 6.29 6.57 28.06
C VAL A 82 7.43 5.67 27.58
N PHE A 83 7.08 4.50 27.08
CA PHE A 83 7.96 3.48 26.53
C PHE A 83 7.75 3.40 25.02
N HIS A 84 8.64 4.03 24.25
CA HIS A 84 8.56 4.04 22.80
C HIS A 84 9.58 3.07 22.19
N LEU A 85 9.08 2.02 21.53
CA LEU A 85 9.88 1.04 20.78
C LEU A 85 9.64 1.21 19.28
N ASP A 86 10.69 1.51 18.53
CA ASP A 86 10.67 1.65 17.07
C ASP A 86 11.60 0.60 16.43
N PHE A 87 11.05 -0.22 15.53
CA PHE A 87 11.83 -1.23 14.80
C PHE A 87 12.47 -0.69 13.51
N ASN A 88 12.26 0.58 13.14
CA ASN A 88 12.88 1.16 11.95
C ASN A 88 14.41 1.21 12.00
N GLY A 89 15.02 1.24 10.81
CA GLY A 89 16.47 1.42 10.67
C GLY A 89 17.34 0.21 11.07
N LYS A 90 16.73 -0.93 11.41
CA LYS A 90 17.43 -2.20 11.65
C LYS A 90 17.22 -3.17 10.50
N ASP A 91 18.22 -4.02 10.27
CA ASP A 91 18.18 -5.12 9.31
C ASP A 91 17.89 -6.43 10.03
N PHE A 92 16.62 -6.84 10.03
CA PHE A 92 16.19 -8.07 10.67
C PHE A 92 16.46 -9.32 9.81
N THR A 93 17.08 -9.19 8.64
CA THR A 93 17.56 -10.37 7.90
C THR A 93 18.79 -11.01 8.57
N GLN A 94 19.44 -10.28 9.49
CA GLN A 94 20.56 -10.78 10.30
C GLN A 94 20.07 -11.51 11.55
N ALA A 95 20.48 -12.77 11.71
CA ALA A 95 20.17 -13.57 12.90
C ALA A 95 20.67 -12.88 14.18
N GLY A 96 19.85 -12.86 15.24
CA GLY A 96 20.16 -12.24 16.53
C GLY A 96 19.90 -10.73 16.61
N GLN A 97 19.63 -10.04 15.49
CA GLN A 97 19.40 -8.59 15.49
C GLN A 97 18.12 -8.21 16.23
N LEU A 98 17.06 -9.04 16.16
CA LEU A 98 15.82 -8.80 16.89
C LEU A 98 16.04 -8.91 18.41
N GLU A 99 16.67 -9.98 18.88
CA GLU A 99 16.98 -10.15 20.31
C GLU A 99 17.81 -8.98 20.83
N LYS A 100 18.85 -8.58 20.11
CA LYS A 100 19.68 -7.44 20.47
C LYS A 100 18.86 -6.15 20.59
N THR A 101 17.99 -5.88 19.62
CA THR A 101 17.15 -4.67 19.61
C THR A 101 16.24 -4.61 20.85
N LEU A 102 15.63 -5.73 21.21
CA LEU A 102 14.74 -5.81 22.38
C LEU A 102 15.52 -5.76 23.70
N ILE A 103 16.71 -6.38 23.76
CA ILE A 103 17.61 -6.32 24.93
C ILE A 103 18.07 -4.87 25.16
N ASP A 104 18.59 -4.22 24.11
CA ASP A 104 19.05 -2.82 24.17
C ASP A 104 17.92 -1.89 24.63
N PHE A 105 16.70 -2.11 24.12
CA PHE A 105 15.51 -1.39 24.56
C PHE A 105 15.26 -1.59 26.05
N VAL A 106 15.12 -2.82 26.54
CA VAL A 106 14.83 -3.08 27.97
C VAL A 106 15.95 -2.56 28.87
N GLU A 107 17.21 -2.71 28.48
CA GLU A 107 18.36 -2.21 29.24
C GLU A 107 18.38 -0.69 29.38
N SER A 108 18.00 0.02 28.32
CA SER A 108 17.87 1.49 28.37
C SER A 108 16.82 1.93 29.40
N GLN A 109 15.73 1.16 29.53
CA GLN A 109 14.64 1.47 30.46
C GLN A 109 14.97 1.05 31.90
N GLU A 110 15.66 -0.07 32.06
CA GLU A 110 16.22 -0.51 33.35
C GLU A 110 17.19 0.53 33.93
N ALA A 111 17.93 1.25 33.09
CA ALA A 111 18.81 2.33 33.55
C ALA A 111 18.04 3.52 34.16
N ILE A 112 16.78 3.73 33.75
CA ILE A 112 15.94 4.86 34.20
C ILE A 112 15.08 4.47 35.41
N TYR A 113 14.46 3.28 35.36
CA TYR A 113 13.47 2.83 36.34
C TYR A 113 13.99 1.73 37.27
N GLY A 114 15.15 1.12 36.99
CA GLY A 114 15.77 0.09 37.80
C GLY A 114 15.51 -1.33 37.32
N LYS A 115 16.43 -2.25 37.63
CA LYS A 115 16.34 -3.69 37.31
C LYS A 115 15.52 -4.45 38.35
N ALA A 116 14.71 -5.40 37.90
CA ALA A 116 14.03 -6.32 38.81
C ALA A 116 14.99 -7.45 39.26
N PRO A 117 15.18 -7.66 40.58
CA PRO A 117 16.22 -8.54 41.12
C PRO A 117 16.03 -10.05 40.85
N PHE A 118 14.84 -10.47 40.38
CA PHE A 118 14.51 -11.88 40.13
C PHE A 118 14.02 -12.16 38.70
N ALA A 119 14.21 -11.22 37.77
CA ALA A 119 13.79 -11.39 36.38
C ALA A 119 14.82 -12.24 35.61
N SER A 120 14.38 -13.39 35.08
CA SER A 120 15.24 -14.33 34.35
C SER A 120 15.09 -14.22 32.83
N THR A 121 13.91 -13.85 32.34
CA THR A 121 13.66 -13.65 30.90
C THR A 121 13.61 -12.16 30.54
N LEU A 122 13.77 -11.85 29.26
CA LEU A 122 13.59 -10.48 28.75
C LEU A 122 12.19 -9.93 29.05
N GLY A 123 11.17 -10.80 28.99
CA GLY A 123 9.80 -10.43 29.33
C GLY A 123 9.64 -10.07 30.80
N ASP A 124 10.19 -10.88 31.71
CA ASP A 124 10.16 -10.60 33.16
C ASP A 124 10.87 -9.30 33.50
N ARG A 125 12.00 -9.02 32.82
CA ARG A 125 12.74 -7.78 32.97
C ARG A 125 11.86 -6.59 32.59
N PHE A 126 11.17 -6.67 31.45
CA PHE A 126 10.28 -5.60 31.00
C PHE A 126 9.07 -5.41 31.92
N ILE A 127 8.43 -6.49 32.41
CA ILE A 127 7.38 -6.41 33.44
C ILE A 127 7.89 -5.65 34.67
N GLY A 128 9.10 -6.00 35.13
CA GLY A 128 9.74 -5.36 36.27
C GLY A 128 9.94 -3.86 36.07
N VAL A 129 10.42 -3.47 34.89
CA VAL A 129 10.60 -2.05 34.52
C VAL A 129 9.27 -1.30 34.52
N LEU A 130 8.22 -1.87 33.92
CA LEU A 130 6.89 -1.23 33.90
C LEU A 130 6.34 -1.02 35.32
N ARG A 131 6.48 -2.02 36.19
CA ARG A 131 6.10 -1.91 37.61
C ARG A 131 6.90 -0.83 38.33
N ASN A 132 8.23 -0.83 38.16
CA ASN A 132 9.09 0.16 38.80
C ASN A 132 8.76 1.58 38.33
N ALA A 133 8.43 1.76 37.05
CA ALA A 133 7.99 3.04 36.51
C ALA A 133 6.66 3.49 37.12
N HIS A 134 5.71 2.57 37.28
CA HIS A 134 4.44 2.83 37.94
C HIS A 134 4.63 3.23 39.41
N GLU A 135 5.45 2.48 40.17
CA GLU A 135 5.76 2.78 41.57
C GLU A 135 6.48 4.13 41.73
N LYS A 136 7.41 4.45 40.83
CA LYS A 136 8.22 5.68 40.88
C LYS A 136 7.45 6.94 40.50
N THR A 137 6.56 6.85 39.52
CA THR A 137 5.79 7.99 39.00
C THR A 137 4.41 8.13 39.64
N GLY A 138 3.89 7.07 40.27
CA GLY A 138 2.52 7.00 40.76
C GLY A 138 1.46 6.87 39.65
N LEU A 139 1.89 6.78 38.39
CA LEU A 139 1.03 6.66 37.22
C LEU A 139 1.42 5.43 36.41
N ARG A 140 0.42 4.74 35.85
CA ARG A 140 0.64 3.55 35.00
C ARG A 140 1.41 3.92 33.73
N ALA A 141 2.14 2.97 33.16
CA ALA A 141 2.99 3.16 32.00
C ALA A 141 2.22 3.24 30.68
N VAL A 142 2.74 4.01 29.72
CA VAL A 142 2.27 4.07 28.34
C VAL A 142 3.27 3.38 27.44
N VAL A 143 2.83 2.49 26.56
CA VAL A 143 3.70 1.77 25.62
C VAL A 143 3.29 2.08 24.18
N LEU A 144 4.23 2.57 23.39
CA LEU A 144 4.01 2.90 21.97
C LEU A 144 5.00 2.07 21.14
N ILE A 145 4.47 1.30 20.19
CA ILE A 145 5.28 0.43 19.32
C ILE A 145 5.03 0.82 17.86
N ASP A 146 6.07 1.33 17.21
CA ASP A 146 6.06 1.67 15.77
C ASP A 146 6.72 0.58 14.93
N GLU A 147 6.21 0.38 13.72
CA GLU A 147 6.61 -0.67 12.77
C GLU A 147 6.74 -2.06 13.42
N TYR A 148 5.75 -2.42 14.26
CA TYR A 148 5.75 -3.64 15.07
C TYR A 148 5.94 -4.95 14.27
N ASP A 149 5.58 -4.94 12.99
CA ASP A 149 5.59 -6.06 12.06
C ASP A 149 6.87 -6.13 11.23
N LYS A 150 7.70 -5.09 11.21
CA LYS A 150 8.94 -5.04 10.42
C LYS A 150 9.87 -6.24 10.65
N PRO A 151 10.13 -6.71 11.90
CA PRO A 151 11.01 -7.86 12.11
C PRO A 151 10.50 -9.15 11.45
N LEU A 152 9.18 -9.31 11.33
CA LEU A 152 8.58 -10.46 10.64
C LEU A 152 8.53 -10.24 9.13
N LEU A 153 8.17 -9.04 8.66
CA LEU A 153 8.08 -8.72 7.24
C LEU A 153 9.43 -8.85 6.51
N ASP A 154 10.54 -8.46 7.15
CA ASP A 154 11.88 -8.53 6.54
C ASP A 154 12.27 -9.98 6.20
N VAL A 155 11.86 -10.94 7.03
CA VAL A 155 12.21 -12.37 6.89
C VAL A 155 11.06 -13.23 6.33
N LEU A 156 9.90 -12.64 6.11
CA LEU A 156 8.72 -13.33 5.59
C LEU A 156 9.02 -13.93 4.22
N ASP A 157 8.67 -15.21 4.09
CA ASP A 157 8.89 -16.00 2.88
C ASP A 157 10.36 -16.00 2.40
N SER A 158 11.29 -15.88 3.36
CA SER A 158 12.71 -16.01 3.08
C SER A 158 13.20 -17.44 3.35
N THR A 159 14.30 -17.79 2.70
CA THR A 159 15.06 -19.03 2.94
C THR A 159 16.08 -18.87 4.07
N LEU A 160 16.04 -17.75 4.80
CA LEU A 160 17.00 -17.44 5.86
C LEU A 160 16.79 -18.38 7.05
N LYS A 161 17.90 -18.91 7.55
CA LYS A 161 17.93 -19.84 8.69
C LYS A 161 18.77 -19.28 9.82
N THR A 162 18.51 -19.79 11.01
CA THR A 162 19.31 -19.59 12.21
C THR A 162 19.49 -20.92 12.93
N THR A 163 20.49 -21.01 13.78
CA THR A 163 20.75 -22.16 14.64
C THR A 163 20.19 -21.89 16.04
N ASP A 164 19.53 -22.87 16.65
CA ASP A 164 19.10 -22.77 18.05
C ASP A 164 20.25 -23.12 19.03
N ALA A 165 19.98 -23.04 20.34
CA ALA A 165 20.97 -23.33 21.37
C ALA A 165 21.46 -24.79 21.36
N ASP A 166 20.68 -25.70 20.77
CA ASP A 166 20.97 -27.13 20.67
C ASP A 166 21.68 -27.50 19.35
N GLY A 167 21.95 -26.50 18.50
CA GLY A 167 22.64 -26.70 17.22
C GLY A 167 21.73 -27.04 16.04
N ASN A 168 20.41 -27.02 16.20
CA ASN A 168 19.47 -27.36 15.13
C ASN A 168 19.19 -26.14 14.22
N GLU A 169 19.13 -26.39 12.91
CA GLU A 169 18.70 -25.38 11.94
C GLU A 169 17.19 -25.17 12.00
N ARG A 170 16.77 -23.91 12.00
CA ARG A 170 15.37 -23.50 11.89
C ARG A 170 15.24 -22.22 11.07
N ARG A 171 14.05 -21.91 10.57
CA ARG A 171 13.82 -20.67 9.82
C ARG A 171 13.94 -19.45 10.74
N LEU A 172 14.54 -18.38 10.23
CA LEU A 172 14.65 -17.12 10.95
C LEU A 172 13.26 -16.51 11.24
N GLU A 173 12.31 -16.68 10.32
CA GLU A 173 10.91 -16.28 10.49
C GLU A 173 10.28 -16.90 11.74
N ASP A 174 10.42 -18.21 11.93
CA ASP A 174 9.86 -18.91 13.09
C ASP A 174 10.50 -18.42 14.39
N ARG A 175 11.81 -18.15 14.36
CA ARG A 175 12.54 -17.61 15.51
C ARG A 175 12.03 -16.22 15.89
N HIS A 176 11.86 -15.32 14.92
CA HIS A 176 11.31 -13.97 15.16
C HIS A 176 9.90 -14.02 15.75
N ARG A 177 9.07 -14.91 15.22
CA ARG A 177 7.70 -15.12 15.69
C ARG A 177 7.67 -15.53 17.17
N GLU A 178 8.53 -16.45 17.58
CA GLU A 178 8.64 -16.88 18.98
C GLU A 178 9.13 -15.77 19.91
N ILE A 179 10.16 -15.02 19.51
CA ILE A 179 10.71 -13.92 20.32
C ILE A 179 9.65 -12.84 20.54
N LEU A 180 9.00 -12.38 19.47
CA LEU A 180 7.96 -11.36 19.57
C LEU A 180 6.77 -11.86 20.39
N LYS A 181 6.41 -13.15 20.28
CA LYS A 181 5.30 -13.74 21.05
C LYS A 181 5.63 -13.72 22.54
N GLY A 182 6.85 -14.08 22.91
CA GLY A 182 7.34 -13.96 24.28
C GLY A 182 7.31 -12.51 24.77
N PHE A 183 7.84 -11.58 23.96
CA PHE A 183 7.92 -10.17 24.30
C PHE A 183 6.56 -9.52 24.51
N TYR A 184 5.59 -9.71 23.61
CA TYR A 184 4.28 -9.06 23.72
C TYR A 184 3.33 -9.74 24.72
N SER A 185 3.58 -11.00 25.10
CA SER A 185 2.81 -11.66 26.17
C SER A 185 2.94 -10.96 27.53
N VAL A 186 4.03 -10.19 27.73
CA VAL A 186 4.30 -9.37 28.91
C VAL A 186 3.15 -8.44 29.27
N PHE A 187 2.52 -7.83 28.28
CA PHE A 187 1.50 -6.82 28.54
C PHE A 187 0.27 -7.38 29.26
N LYS A 188 -0.05 -8.66 29.07
CA LYS A 188 -1.12 -9.33 29.83
C LYS A 188 -0.76 -9.46 31.31
N ALA A 189 0.49 -9.79 31.61
CA ALA A 189 0.98 -9.89 32.99
C ALA A 189 1.16 -8.51 33.66
N ALA A 190 1.43 -7.48 32.86
CA ALA A 190 1.63 -6.11 33.31
C ALA A 190 0.35 -5.23 33.24
N ASP A 191 -0.84 -5.79 33.00
CA ASP A 191 -2.09 -5.02 32.77
C ASP A 191 -2.37 -3.97 33.86
N LYS A 192 -2.10 -4.31 35.13
CA LYS A 192 -2.27 -3.39 36.27
C LYS A 192 -1.34 -2.18 36.23
N ASP A 193 -0.22 -2.31 35.55
CA ASP A 193 0.86 -1.32 35.44
C ASP A 193 0.78 -0.54 34.10
N LEU A 194 -0.22 -0.83 33.25
CA LEU A 194 -0.41 -0.20 31.93
C LEU A 194 -1.60 0.78 31.91
N GLN A 195 -1.35 1.98 31.40
CA GLN A 195 -2.34 3.01 31.11
C GLN A 195 -2.87 2.85 29.68
N PHE A 196 -1.95 2.78 28.72
CA PHE A 196 -2.25 2.83 27.29
C PHE A 196 -1.19 2.07 26.49
N VAL A 197 -1.60 1.35 25.46
CA VAL A 197 -0.73 0.63 24.53
C VAL A 197 -1.21 0.88 23.11
N LEU A 198 -0.33 1.38 22.23
CA LEU A 198 -0.57 1.45 20.79
C LEU A 198 0.47 0.62 20.05
N LEU A 199 -0.01 -0.24 19.15
CA LEU A 199 0.82 -0.94 18.19
C LEU A 199 0.43 -0.49 16.78
N THR A 200 1.41 -0.05 16.00
CA THR A 200 1.19 0.39 14.63
C THR A 200 2.20 -0.19 13.66
N GLY A 201 1.77 -0.40 12.42
CA GLY A 201 2.54 -1.06 11.37
C GLY A 201 1.79 -1.07 10.04
N VAL A 202 2.26 -1.88 9.10
CA VAL A 202 1.65 -1.98 7.77
C VAL A 202 0.58 -3.07 7.73
N THR A 203 0.85 -4.21 8.34
CA THR A 203 0.05 -5.43 8.24
C THR A 203 -0.57 -5.83 9.58
N LYS A 204 -1.61 -6.66 9.56
CA LYS A 204 -2.23 -7.31 10.73
C LYS A 204 -1.71 -8.72 10.96
N PHE A 205 -0.94 -9.29 10.03
CA PHE A 205 -0.55 -10.70 10.06
C PHE A 205 0.31 -11.06 11.28
N SER A 206 1.23 -10.15 11.64
CA SER A 206 2.03 -10.25 12.85
C SER A 206 1.19 -10.15 14.12
N GLN A 207 -0.07 -9.70 14.04
CA GLN A 207 -0.93 -9.56 15.21
C GLN A 207 -1.32 -10.92 15.77
N VAL A 208 -1.79 -11.85 14.93
CA VAL A 208 -2.49 -13.04 15.45
C VAL A 208 -1.56 -14.17 15.83
N SER A 209 -0.43 -14.32 15.14
CA SER A 209 0.58 -15.33 15.49
C SER A 209 1.37 -14.94 16.76
N VAL A 210 1.48 -13.64 17.03
CA VAL A 210 2.35 -13.08 18.07
C VAL A 210 1.57 -12.65 19.31
N PHE A 211 0.32 -12.21 19.19
CA PHE A 211 -0.51 -11.76 20.31
C PHE A 211 -1.42 -12.83 20.92
N SER A 212 -1.24 -14.12 20.60
CA SER A 212 -2.04 -15.19 21.23
C SER A 212 -1.86 -15.31 22.75
N GLY A 213 -0.83 -14.65 23.32
CA GLY A 213 -0.63 -14.48 24.77
C GLY A 213 -1.01 -13.11 25.34
N PHE A 214 -1.48 -12.17 24.51
CA PHE A 214 -1.80 -10.78 24.85
C PHE A 214 -3.33 -10.59 24.92
N ASN A 215 -3.83 -9.64 25.72
CA ASN A 215 -5.23 -9.21 25.60
C ASN A 215 -5.42 -8.67 24.18
N GLN A 216 -6.43 -9.16 23.45
CA GLN A 216 -6.58 -8.85 22.04
C GLN A 216 -6.74 -7.32 21.87
N PRO A 217 -5.78 -6.63 21.24
CA PRO A 217 -5.84 -5.18 21.07
C PRO A 217 -7.05 -4.83 20.22
N GLU A 218 -7.73 -3.72 20.54
CA GLU A 218 -8.83 -3.22 19.71
C GLU A 218 -8.26 -2.76 18.37
N ASP A 219 -8.65 -3.45 17.31
CA ASP A 219 -8.23 -3.12 15.96
C ASP A 219 -9.08 -1.98 15.38
N ILE A 220 -8.52 -0.78 15.41
CA ILE A 220 -9.17 0.43 14.89
C ILE A 220 -8.91 0.66 13.41
N SER A 221 -8.22 -0.25 12.72
CA SER A 221 -7.81 -0.08 11.33
C SER A 221 -9.00 0.00 10.37
N LEU A 222 -10.09 -0.70 10.67
CA LEU A 222 -11.35 -0.64 9.90
C LEU A 222 -12.47 0.14 10.61
N SER A 223 -12.14 0.82 11.71
CA SER A 223 -13.11 1.55 12.52
C SER A 223 -13.62 2.77 11.77
N ALA A 224 -14.94 2.87 11.66
CA ALA A 224 -15.61 4.04 11.12
C ALA A 224 -15.46 5.30 11.99
N HIS A 225 -15.04 5.14 13.25
CA HIS A 225 -14.74 6.27 14.14
C HIS A 225 -13.34 6.82 13.86
N PHE A 226 -12.37 5.97 13.51
CA PHE A 226 -10.96 6.31 13.30
C PHE A 226 -10.49 6.26 11.83
N ASP A 227 -11.42 6.24 10.87
CA ASP A 227 -11.09 6.08 9.44
C ASP A 227 -10.29 7.26 8.86
N THR A 228 -10.47 8.46 9.41
CA THR A 228 -9.75 9.69 9.06
C THR A 228 -8.68 10.11 10.07
N LEU A 229 -8.32 9.24 11.03
CA LEU A 229 -7.26 9.51 12.02
C LEU A 229 -5.90 9.79 11.36
N LEU A 230 -5.65 9.12 10.24
CA LEU A 230 -4.47 9.25 9.39
C LEU A 230 -4.93 9.52 7.95
N GLY A 231 -4.11 10.23 7.19
CA GLY A 231 -4.51 10.74 5.86
C GLY A 231 -5.06 12.16 5.91
N ILE A 232 -5.27 12.74 4.73
CA ILE A 232 -5.89 14.06 4.55
C ILE A 232 -7.27 13.83 3.94
N THR A 233 -8.32 14.41 4.50
CA THR A 233 -9.67 14.36 3.92
C THR A 233 -9.86 15.41 2.84
N GLU A 234 -10.88 15.28 1.99
CA GLU A 234 -11.25 16.32 1.02
C GLU A 234 -11.46 17.70 1.68
N ASP A 235 -12.13 17.73 2.83
CA ASP A 235 -12.43 18.98 3.55
C ASP A 235 -11.15 19.62 4.10
N GLU A 236 -10.23 18.82 4.64
CA GLU A 236 -8.91 19.27 5.10
C GLU A 236 -8.05 19.75 3.94
N LEU A 237 -8.09 19.05 2.80
CA LEU A 237 -7.38 19.43 1.58
C LEU A 237 -7.85 20.83 1.12
N ARG A 238 -9.16 21.03 0.99
CA ARG A 238 -9.75 22.29 0.52
C ARG A 238 -9.51 23.45 1.48
N SER A 239 -9.69 23.23 2.78
CA SER A 239 -9.55 24.27 3.79
C SER A 239 -8.08 24.67 4.02
N THR A 240 -7.19 23.69 4.15
CA THR A 240 -5.79 23.92 4.53
C THR A 240 -4.93 24.36 3.35
N PHE A 241 -5.19 23.82 2.15
CA PHE A 241 -4.34 24.02 0.98
C PHE A 241 -4.97 24.91 -0.11
N SER A 242 -5.99 25.71 0.24
CA SER A 242 -6.71 26.56 -0.72
C SER A 242 -5.81 27.48 -1.55
N GLN A 243 -4.76 28.02 -0.93
CA GLN A 243 -3.75 28.84 -1.61
C GLN A 243 -2.89 27.99 -2.55
N GLN A 244 -2.39 26.84 -2.10
CA GLN A 244 -1.53 25.96 -2.90
C GLN A 244 -2.27 25.40 -4.12
N ILE A 245 -3.56 25.09 -3.95
CA ILE A 245 -4.44 24.69 -5.06
C ILE A 245 -4.57 25.82 -6.07
N ALA A 246 -4.64 27.08 -5.63
CA ALA A 246 -4.68 28.23 -6.52
C ALA A 246 -3.37 28.42 -7.29
N GLU A 247 -2.24 28.36 -6.60
CA GLU A 247 -0.91 28.46 -7.20
C GLU A 247 -0.67 27.33 -8.21
N MET A 248 -1.12 26.10 -7.91
CA MET A 248 -0.97 24.95 -8.82
C MET A 248 -1.91 25.05 -10.02
N ALA A 249 -3.09 25.67 -9.86
CA ALA A 249 -4.00 25.93 -10.96
C ALA A 249 -3.41 26.94 -11.96
N GLU A 250 -2.71 27.97 -11.46
CA GLU A 250 -1.97 28.92 -12.29
C GLU A 250 -0.79 28.24 -13.02
N GLU A 251 -0.01 27.40 -12.35
CA GLU A 251 1.11 26.66 -12.96
C GLU A 251 0.66 25.72 -14.09
N TYR A 252 -0.50 25.08 -13.94
CA TYR A 252 -1.05 24.14 -14.93
C TYR A 252 -1.94 24.80 -15.99
N ASP A 253 -2.19 26.12 -15.91
CA ASP A 253 -3.13 26.85 -16.78
C ASP A 253 -4.54 26.24 -16.79
N VAL A 254 -5.07 25.90 -15.61
CA VAL A 254 -6.38 25.27 -15.43
C VAL A 254 -7.14 25.90 -14.26
N SER A 255 -8.41 25.53 -14.08
CA SER A 255 -9.20 25.96 -12.93
C SER A 255 -8.81 25.22 -11.64
N LYS A 256 -9.13 25.82 -10.47
CA LYS A 256 -8.92 25.18 -9.15
C LYS A 256 -9.67 23.85 -9.03
N GLU A 257 -10.88 23.75 -9.59
CA GLU A 257 -11.66 22.51 -9.57
C GLU A 257 -11.03 21.43 -10.46
N GLU A 258 -10.40 21.80 -11.59
CA GLU A 258 -9.63 20.84 -12.39
C GLU A 258 -8.39 20.32 -11.67
N ILE A 259 -7.68 21.16 -10.91
CA ILE A 259 -6.59 20.70 -10.03
C ILE A 259 -7.12 19.72 -8.98
N LEU A 260 -8.24 20.03 -8.34
CA LEU A 260 -8.84 19.14 -7.34
C LEU A 260 -9.23 17.80 -7.95
N ILE A 261 -9.78 17.77 -9.17
CA ILE A 261 -10.07 16.53 -9.90
C ILE A 261 -8.78 15.75 -10.19
N LYS A 262 -7.70 16.43 -10.62
CA LYS A 262 -6.40 15.79 -10.89
C LYS A 262 -5.79 15.21 -9.61
N LEU A 263 -5.74 15.98 -8.53
CA LEU A 263 -5.25 15.52 -7.22
C LEU A 263 -6.07 14.35 -6.71
N LYS A 264 -7.40 14.39 -6.86
CA LYS A 264 -8.29 13.30 -6.45
C LYS A 264 -8.01 12.02 -7.23
N ARG A 265 -7.92 12.10 -8.56
CA ARG A 265 -7.59 10.94 -9.41
C ARG A 265 -6.23 10.35 -9.08
N GLN A 266 -5.26 11.20 -8.76
CA GLN A 266 -3.88 10.79 -8.52
C GLN A 266 -3.63 10.26 -7.10
N PHE A 267 -4.22 10.88 -6.07
CA PHE A 267 -3.79 10.69 -4.68
C PHE A 267 -4.89 10.29 -3.69
N ASP A 268 -6.18 10.49 -4.02
CA ASP A 268 -7.32 10.09 -3.18
C ASP A 268 -7.63 8.60 -3.34
N GLY A 269 -8.66 8.13 -2.63
CA GLY A 269 -9.38 6.93 -2.99
C GLY A 269 -9.12 5.77 -2.07
N TYR A 270 -8.33 5.98 -1.01
CA TYR A 270 -8.20 5.06 0.12
C TYR A 270 -9.43 5.16 1.02
N HIS A 271 -10.05 4.02 1.30
CA HIS A 271 -11.16 3.90 2.23
C HIS A 271 -10.81 2.88 3.30
N PHE A 272 -10.86 3.32 4.56
CA PHE A 272 -10.52 2.49 5.71
C PHE A 272 -11.74 2.10 6.54
N SER A 273 -12.96 2.29 6.04
CA SER A 273 -14.16 1.78 6.71
C SER A 273 -15.34 1.66 5.76
N ARG A 274 -16.39 0.98 6.23
CA ARG A 274 -17.71 0.91 5.55
C ARG A 274 -18.39 2.28 5.34
N ARG A 275 -17.90 3.37 5.94
CA ARG A 275 -18.41 4.73 5.67
C ARG A 275 -17.90 5.32 4.36
N MET A 276 -16.87 4.71 3.75
CA MET A 276 -16.34 5.13 2.45
C MET A 276 -15.91 6.60 2.43
N ARG A 277 -15.33 7.08 3.54
CA ARG A 277 -14.66 8.39 3.56
C ARG A 277 -13.32 8.28 2.86
N GLY A 278 -13.17 9.00 1.77
CA GLY A 278 -11.92 9.06 1.01
C GLY A 278 -10.86 9.85 1.77
N VAL A 279 -9.65 9.32 1.80
CA VAL A 279 -8.47 10.03 2.31
C VAL A 279 -7.33 9.98 1.31
N TYR A 280 -6.65 11.10 1.20
CA TYR A 280 -5.46 11.29 0.41
C TYR A 280 -4.22 10.82 1.18
N ASN A 281 -3.23 10.28 0.45
CA ASN A 281 -1.92 10.04 1.02
C ASN A 281 -1.24 11.37 1.40
N PRO A 282 -0.89 11.62 2.68
CA PRO A 282 -0.30 12.89 3.09
C PRO A 282 1.04 13.17 2.42
N PHE A 283 1.89 12.15 2.26
CA PHE A 283 3.20 12.35 1.66
C PHE A 283 3.10 12.78 0.20
N SER A 284 2.25 12.12 -0.60
CA SER A 284 2.06 12.50 -2.01
C SER A 284 1.51 13.92 -2.15
N ILE A 285 0.51 14.31 -1.34
CA ILE A 285 -0.05 15.68 -1.37
C ILE A 285 0.99 16.73 -0.99
N LEU A 286 1.74 16.50 0.10
CA LEU A 286 2.76 17.44 0.55
C LEU A 286 3.90 17.58 -0.47
N ARG A 287 4.29 16.48 -1.15
CA ARG A 287 5.28 16.53 -2.24
C ARG A 287 4.74 17.29 -3.44
N ALA A 288 3.50 17.01 -3.85
CA ALA A 288 2.89 17.65 -5.00
C ALA A 288 2.82 19.17 -4.83
N PHE A 289 2.40 19.66 -3.67
CA PHE A 289 2.39 21.10 -3.40
C PHE A 289 3.77 21.72 -3.18
N LYS A 290 4.75 20.95 -2.69
CA LYS A 290 6.12 21.46 -2.56
C LYS A 290 6.79 21.65 -3.93
N GLU A 291 6.53 20.73 -4.86
CA GLU A 291 7.14 20.70 -6.19
C GLU A 291 6.29 21.39 -7.25
N MET A 292 5.03 21.68 -6.94
CA MET A 292 4.03 22.14 -7.89
C MET A 292 3.85 21.17 -9.06
N LEU A 293 3.96 19.87 -8.77
CA LEU A 293 3.94 18.78 -9.75
C LEU A 293 3.11 17.61 -9.26
N ILE A 294 2.27 17.06 -10.13
CA ILE A 294 1.50 15.84 -9.88
C ILE A 294 2.30 14.66 -10.46
N ASP A 295 2.87 13.84 -9.58
CA ASP A 295 3.72 12.68 -9.93
C ASP A 295 3.55 11.52 -8.93
N ASP A 296 4.23 10.39 -9.16
CA ASP A 296 4.11 9.13 -8.41
C ASP A 296 5.03 9.07 -7.17
N TYR A 297 4.77 9.94 -6.20
CA TYR A 297 5.60 10.12 -4.99
C TYR A 297 5.61 8.95 -3.99
N TRP A 298 4.46 8.39 -3.63
CA TRP A 298 4.32 7.27 -2.70
C TRP A 298 5.00 6.02 -3.25
N PHE A 299 4.79 5.69 -4.52
CA PHE A 299 5.34 4.48 -5.11
C PHE A 299 6.87 4.54 -5.20
N GLN A 300 7.45 5.71 -5.53
CA GLN A 300 8.90 5.94 -5.54
C GLN A 300 9.57 5.76 -4.17
N THR A 301 8.82 5.80 -3.06
CA THR A 301 9.40 5.55 -1.71
C THR A 301 9.79 4.10 -1.44
N GLY A 302 9.52 3.20 -2.39
CA GLY A 302 10.00 1.83 -2.42
C GLY A 302 8.88 0.82 -2.15
N SER A 303 8.71 -0.13 -3.08
CA SER A 303 7.82 -1.28 -2.92
C SER A 303 8.39 -2.25 -1.87
N PRO A 304 7.57 -2.79 -0.96
CA PRO A 304 8.05 -3.79 -0.01
C PRO A 304 8.61 -5.01 -0.74
N SER A 305 9.86 -5.36 -0.47
CA SER A 305 10.50 -6.56 -1.06
C SER A 305 9.71 -7.83 -0.75
N TYR A 306 9.02 -7.89 0.40
CA TYR A 306 8.13 -9.00 0.75
C TYR A 306 6.94 -9.12 -0.21
N LEU A 307 6.39 -8.02 -0.72
CA LEU A 307 5.21 -8.07 -1.59
C LEU A 307 5.60 -8.64 -2.95
N VAL A 308 6.76 -8.25 -3.46
CA VAL A 308 7.35 -8.84 -4.67
C VAL A 308 7.56 -10.34 -4.48
N ARG A 309 8.17 -10.76 -3.36
CA ARG A 309 8.35 -12.21 -3.05
C ARG A 309 7.02 -12.96 -3.01
N LEU A 310 6.01 -12.39 -2.37
CA LEU A 310 4.72 -13.02 -2.21
C LEU A 310 3.94 -13.15 -3.53
N LEU A 311 4.04 -12.13 -4.40
CA LEU A 311 3.44 -12.17 -5.74
C LEU A 311 4.17 -13.13 -6.68
N ALA A 312 5.49 -13.26 -6.55
CA ALA A 312 6.28 -14.21 -7.34
C ALA A 312 5.89 -15.67 -7.08
N HIS A 313 5.36 -15.98 -5.90
CA HIS A 313 4.93 -17.33 -5.51
C HIS A 313 3.41 -17.54 -5.56
N SER A 314 2.61 -16.51 -5.84
CA SER A 314 1.15 -16.66 -5.96
C SER A 314 0.73 -17.10 -7.36
N ASP A 315 -0.19 -18.07 -7.45
CA ASP A 315 -0.81 -18.48 -8.71
C ASP A 315 -1.94 -17.57 -9.19
N GLU A 316 -2.37 -16.65 -8.33
CA GLU A 316 -3.45 -15.69 -8.62
C GLU A 316 -2.96 -14.55 -9.49
N ASN A 317 -3.74 -14.26 -10.54
CA ASN A 317 -3.48 -13.13 -11.43
C ASN A 317 -4.16 -11.86 -10.89
N ILE A 318 -3.58 -10.66 -11.06
CA ILE A 318 -4.14 -9.42 -10.47
C ILE A 318 -5.55 -9.08 -11.02
N ASN A 319 -5.86 -9.47 -12.26
CA ASN A 319 -7.21 -9.32 -12.83
C ASN A 319 -8.26 -10.17 -12.09
N GLU A 320 -7.82 -11.15 -11.31
CA GLU A 320 -8.69 -11.97 -10.48
C GLU A 320 -8.92 -11.36 -9.09
N LEU A 321 -8.15 -10.32 -8.72
CA LEU A 321 -8.15 -9.67 -7.40
C LEU A 321 -8.86 -8.30 -7.38
N VAL A 322 -8.98 -7.65 -8.54
CA VAL A 322 -9.54 -6.29 -8.70
C VAL A 322 -10.96 -6.35 -9.25
N GLY A 323 -11.81 -5.40 -8.83
CA GLY A 323 -13.17 -5.25 -9.36
C GLY A 323 -14.15 -6.32 -8.86
N LYS A 324 -13.81 -7.04 -7.80
CA LYS A 324 -14.61 -8.13 -7.24
C LYS A 324 -14.97 -7.89 -5.78
N TYR A 325 -16.06 -8.52 -5.36
CA TYR A 325 -16.52 -8.53 -3.99
C TYR A 325 -15.88 -9.68 -3.20
N TYR A 326 -15.27 -9.34 -2.07
CA TYR A 326 -14.68 -10.28 -1.12
C TYR A 326 -15.43 -10.23 0.21
N PRO A 327 -15.79 -11.38 0.80
CA PRO A 327 -16.37 -11.43 2.15
C PRO A 327 -15.54 -10.62 3.17
N THR A 328 -16.19 -9.87 4.07
CA THR A 328 -15.43 -9.07 5.06
C THR A 328 -14.53 -9.93 5.95
N LYS A 329 -14.92 -11.20 6.18
CA LYS A 329 -14.11 -12.16 6.93
C LYS A 329 -12.73 -12.36 6.33
N ASP A 330 -12.52 -12.20 5.03
CA ASP A 330 -11.20 -12.40 4.41
C ASP A 330 -10.19 -11.33 4.85
N PHE A 331 -10.67 -10.20 5.38
CA PHE A 331 -9.85 -9.13 5.97
C PHE A 331 -9.61 -9.31 7.46
N ASP A 332 -10.42 -10.15 8.10
CA ASP A 332 -10.28 -10.57 9.50
C ASP A 332 -9.48 -11.89 9.60
N ASP A 333 -9.48 -12.71 8.54
CA ASP A 333 -8.96 -14.08 8.55
C ASP A 333 -7.43 -14.14 8.49
N TYR A 334 -6.92 -15.07 9.27
CA TYR A 334 -5.72 -14.96 10.09
C TYR A 334 -4.45 -15.51 9.45
N LYS A 335 -4.55 -15.98 8.21
CA LYS A 335 -3.50 -16.70 7.49
C LYS A 335 -3.39 -16.14 6.09
N ALA A 336 -2.72 -15.00 5.97
CA ALA A 336 -2.05 -14.69 4.71
C ALA A 336 -0.95 -15.76 4.53
N THR A 337 -1.26 -16.80 3.78
CA THR A 337 -0.26 -17.69 3.20
C THR A 337 0.05 -17.18 1.81
N ILE A 338 1.09 -17.73 1.18
CA ILE A 338 1.37 -17.55 -0.26
C ILE A 338 0.10 -17.79 -1.09
N GLU A 339 -0.81 -18.65 -0.61
CA GLU A 339 -2.08 -19.02 -1.25
C GLU A 339 -3.21 -18.00 -1.07
N ARG A 340 -3.08 -16.98 -0.19
CA ARG A 340 -4.10 -15.95 0.07
C ARG A 340 -3.47 -14.57 0.25
N PRO A 341 -2.99 -13.95 -0.85
CA PRO A 341 -2.23 -12.69 -0.81
C PRO A 341 -3.10 -11.45 -0.54
N LEU A 342 -4.41 -11.54 -0.76
CA LEU A 342 -5.33 -10.40 -0.77
C LEU A 342 -5.25 -9.49 0.47
N PRO A 343 -5.26 -10.00 1.71
CA PRO A 343 -5.21 -9.14 2.89
C PRO A 343 -3.92 -8.33 2.97
N MET A 344 -2.81 -8.90 2.49
CA MET A 344 -1.52 -8.21 2.45
C MET A 344 -1.48 -7.12 1.39
N ILE A 345 -2.03 -7.36 0.21
CA ILE A 345 -2.12 -6.36 -0.87
C ILE A 345 -2.99 -5.17 -0.41
N TYR A 346 -4.11 -5.44 0.27
CA TYR A 346 -4.96 -4.40 0.85
C TYR A 346 -4.24 -3.61 1.96
N GLN A 347 -3.69 -4.30 2.96
CA GLN A 347 -3.06 -3.66 4.13
C GLN A 347 -1.82 -2.83 3.75
N SER A 348 -1.09 -3.26 2.72
CA SER A 348 0.04 -2.52 2.18
C SER A 348 -0.34 -1.31 1.32
N GLY A 349 -1.63 -1.13 1.02
CA GLY A 349 -2.18 0.04 0.34
C GLY A 349 -2.25 -0.05 -1.17
N TYR A 350 -2.03 -1.24 -1.76
CA TYR A 350 -2.15 -1.43 -3.21
C TYR A 350 -3.58 -1.64 -3.67
N LEU A 351 -4.44 -2.16 -2.78
CA LEU A 351 -5.87 -2.22 -2.96
C LEU A 351 -6.59 -1.50 -1.82
N THR A 352 -7.80 -1.07 -2.08
CA THR A 352 -8.67 -0.45 -1.09
C THR A 352 -10.13 -0.79 -1.34
N ILE A 353 -10.96 -0.53 -0.33
CA ILE A 353 -12.41 -0.74 -0.45
C ILE A 353 -12.96 0.32 -1.41
N LYS A 354 -13.76 -0.09 -2.40
CA LYS A 354 -14.52 0.79 -3.31
C LYS A 354 -16.03 0.69 -3.15
N GLY A 355 -16.50 -0.29 -2.39
CA GLY A 355 -17.91 -0.45 -2.09
C GLY A 355 -18.14 -1.51 -1.02
N TRP A 356 -19.32 -1.48 -0.42
CA TRP A 356 -19.75 -2.47 0.57
C TRP A 356 -21.15 -2.96 0.23
N SER A 357 -21.27 -4.26 -0.03
CA SER A 357 -22.57 -4.92 -0.21
C SER A 357 -23.08 -5.38 1.16
N ARG A 358 -24.15 -4.73 1.64
CA ARG A 358 -24.79 -5.08 2.91
C ARG A 358 -25.42 -6.47 2.90
N ASN A 359 -25.99 -6.88 1.76
CA ASN A 359 -26.73 -8.13 1.62
C ASN A 359 -25.82 -9.36 1.75
N THR A 360 -24.62 -9.28 1.20
CA THR A 360 -23.64 -10.38 1.20
C THR A 360 -22.53 -10.17 2.24
N ASN A 361 -22.52 -9.03 2.92
CA ASN A 361 -21.44 -8.56 3.78
C ASN A 361 -20.07 -8.74 3.13
N SER A 362 -19.85 -8.04 2.02
CA SER A 362 -18.62 -8.11 1.23
C SER A 362 -18.14 -6.73 0.77
N TYR A 363 -16.83 -6.58 0.63
CA TYR A 363 -16.18 -5.38 0.12
C TYR A 363 -15.78 -5.53 -1.34
N LEU A 364 -16.13 -4.56 -2.17
CA LEU A 364 -15.57 -4.41 -3.51
C LEU A 364 -14.16 -3.85 -3.36
N LEU A 365 -13.16 -4.49 -3.97
CA LEU A 365 -11.78 -4.03 -3.97
C LEU A 365 -11.33 -3.51 -5.33
N ASP A 366 -10.56 -2.42 -5.32
CA ASP A 366 -9.86 -1.88 -6.49
C ASP A 366 -8.63 -1.07 -6.04
N PHE A 367 -7.83 -0.60 -7.00
CA PHE A 367 -6.77 0.36 -6.76
C PHE A 367 -7.31 1.65 -6.15
N PRO A 368 -6.59 2.27 -5.20
CA PRO A 368 -7.02 3.53 -4.62
C PRO A 368 -7.06 4.66 -5.66
N ASN A 369 -6.01 4.80 -6.45
CA ASN A 369 -5.81 5.88 -7.42
C ASN A 369 -4.90 5.45 -8.57
N ASP A 370 -4.69 6.38 -9.50
CA ASP A 370 -3.89 6.17 -10.69
C ASP A 370 -2.39 6.01 -10.38
N GLU A 371 -1.86 6.69 -9.35
CA GLU A 371 -0.47 6.51 -8.88
C GLU A 371 -0.20 5.03 -8.50
N VAL A 372 -1.03 4.49 -7.62
CA VAL A 372 -0.85 3.12 -7.13
C VAL A 372 -1.12 2.11 -8.24
N ARG A 373 -2.13 2.35 -9.08
CA ARG A 373 -2.43 1.49 -10.23
C ARG A 373 -1.22 1.38 -11.17
N ARG A 374 -0.66 2.52 -11.61
CA ARG A 374 0.52 2.55 -12.49
C ARG A 374 1.69 1.80 -11.89
N GLY A 375 2.07 2.18 -10.67
CA GLY A 375 3.23 1.60 -10.01
C GLY A 375 3.07 0.10 -9.80
N PHE A 376 1.91 -0.34 -9.33
CA PHE A 376 1.68 -1.76 -9.04
C PHE A 376 1.64 -2.64 -10.30
N ILE A 377 0.95 -2.19 -11.36
CA ILE A 377 0.92 -2.92 -12.63
C ILE A 377 2.32 -3.00 -13.25
N SER A 378 3.11 -1.93 -13.17
CA SER A 378 4.47 -1.91 -13.70
C SER A 378 5.41 -2.83 -12.90
N LEU A 379 5.26 -2.88 -11.57
CA LEU A 379 5.98 -3.83 -10.71
C LEU A 379 5.65 -5.29 -11.05
N LEU A 380 4.36 -5.59 -11.21
CA LEU A 380 3.88 -6.92 -11.59
C LEU A 380 4.41 -7.33 -12.96
N ALA A 381 4.34 -6.44 -13.94
CA ALA A 381 4.86 -6.71 -15.28
C ALA A 381 6.37 -6.96 -15.26
N ALA A 382 7.14 -6.17 -14.51
CA ALA A 382 8.57 -6.36 -14.38
C ALA A 382 8.93 -7.72 -13.76
N ASP A 383 8.24 -8.13 -12.69
CA ASP A 383 8.52 -9.40 -12.02
C ASP A 383 7.99 -10.63 -12.79
N TYR A 384 6.77 -10.54 -13.33
CA TYR A 384 6.13 -11.64 -14.06
C TYR A 384 6.77 -11.89 -15.44
N LEU A 385 7.08 -10.82 -16.18
CA LEU A 385 7.60 -10.94 -17.55
C LEU A 385 9.12 -10.94 -17.60
N LYS A 386 9.80 -10.35 -16.60
CA LYS A 386 11.26 -10.15 -16.55
C LYS A 386 11.85 -9.67 -17.90
N PRO A 387 11.28 -8.62 -18.51
CA PRO A 387 11.72 -8.15 -19.82
C PRO A 387 13.14 -7.57 -19.73
N LYS A 388 13.89 -7.60 -20.84
CA LYS A 388 15.22 -6.97 -20.90
C LYS A 388 15.18 -5.44 -20.90
N VAL A 389 14.03 -4.87 -21.25
CA VAL A 389 13.77 -3.42 -21.29
C VAL A 389 12.86 -3.05 -20.12
N SER A 390 13.08 -1.88 -19.52
CA SER A 390 12.19 -1.35 -18.48
C SER A 390 10.75 -1.22 -19.03
N PRO A 391 9.74 -1.80 -18.36
CA PRO A 391 8.34 -1.65 -18.75
C PRO A 391 7.93 -0.17 -18.87
N ASP A 392 8.33 0.69 -17.95
CA ASP A 392 7.98 2.12 -17.95
C ASP A 392 8.54 2.84 -19.19
N SER A 393 9.81 2.59 -19.52
CA SER A 393 10.45 3.17 -20.71
C SER A 393 9.76 2.73 -22.01
N TRP A 394 9.30 1.48 -22.06
CA TRP A 394 8.57 0.96 -23.19
C TRP A 394 7.17 1.60 -23.31
N VAL A 395 6.44 1.72 -22.20
CA VAL A 395 5.11 2.34 -22.17
C VAL A 395 5.15 3.79 -22.66
N LEU A 396 6.14 4.58 -22.25
CA LEU A 396 6.30 5.96 -22.72
C LEU A 396 6.46 6.03 -24.25
N GLN A 397 7.27 5.14 -24.83
CA GLN A 397 7.45 5.07 -26.28
C GLN A 397 6.16 4.66 -26.99
N VAL A 398 5.40 3.73 -26.42
CA VAL A 398 4.09 3.31 -26.96
C VAL A 398 3.09 4.46 -26.95
N ILE A 399 2.97 5.21 -25.84
CA ILE A 399 2.06 6.36 -25.74
C ILE A 399 2.42 7.44 -26.75
N GLU A 400 3.70 7.78 -26.88
CA GLU A 400 4.17 8.76 -27.87
C GLU A 400 3.82 8.32 -29.29
N THR A 401 4.02 7.04 -29.60
CA THR A 401 3.75 6.42 -30.90
C THR A 401 2.25 6.42 -31.22
N LEU A 402 1.39 6.09 -30.25
CA LEU A 402 -0.07 6.17 -30.33
C LEU A 402 -0.56 7.63 -30.50
N GLY A 403 0.11 8.60 -29.85
CA GLY A 403 -0.20 10.01 -30.00
C GLY A 403 0.10 10.56 -31.41
N LYS A 404 1.05 9.93 -32.12
CA LYS A 404 1.51 10.34 -33.45
C LYS A 404 0.85 9.58 -34.61
N GLY A 405 0.11 8.50 -34.37
CA GLY A 405 -0.46 7.72 -35.47
C GLY A 405 0.54 6.74 -36.12
N GLU A 406 1.66 6.42 -35.46
CA GLU A 406 2.78 5.66 -36.05
C GLU A 406 2.62 4.14 -35.89
N CYS A 407 1.67 3.52 -36.62
CA CYS A 407 1.34 2.09 -36.50
C CYS A 407 2.52 1.13 -36.73
N GLU A 408 3.38 1.40 -37.72
CA GLU A 408 4.56 0.55 -37.99
C GLU A 408 5.55 0.56 -36.82
N LYS A 409 5.77 1.71 -36.20
CA LYS A 409 6.62 1.80 -35.01
C LYS A 409 5.96 1.12 -33.80
N LEU A 410 4.63 1.20 -33.69
CA LEU A 410 3.87 0.51 -32.64
C LEU A 410 4.04 -1.01 -32.78
N HIS A 411 3.93 -1.54 -33.99
CA HIS A 411 4.19 -2.94 -34.30
C HIS A 411 5.60 -3.37 -33.83
N GLN A 412 6.63 -2.60 -34.21
CA GLN A 412 8.01 -2.88 -33.81
C GLN A 412 8.21 -2.86 -32.29
N LEU A 413 7.60 -1.89 -31.60
CA LEU A 413 7.64 -1.80 -30.13
C LEU A 413 7.00 -3.01 -29.46
N MET A 414 5.84 -3.45 -29.95
CA MET A 414 5.13 -4.63 -29.44
C MET A 414 5.96 -5.90 -29.66
N VAL A 415 6.43 -6.14 -30.90
CA VAL A 415 7.28 -7.30 -31.23
C VAL A 415 8.55 -7.34 -30.37
N SER A 416 9.22 -6.19 -30.22
CA SER A 416 10.44 -6.08 -29.43
C SER A 416 10.19 -6.42 -27.95
N PHE A 417 9.10 -5.91 -27.37
CA PHE A 417 8.76 -6.17 -25.98
C PHE A 417 8.49 -7.65 -25.72
N PHE A 418 7.58 -8.26 -26.50
CA PHE A 418 7.25 -9.67 -26.33
C PHE A 418 8.44 -10.60 -26.62
N ALA A 419 9.26 -10.29 -27.63
CA ALA A 419 10.49 -11.04 -27.92
C ALA A 419 11.56 -10.91 -26.82
N SER A 420 11.52 -9.85 -26.01
CA SER A 420 12.46 -9.66 -24.89
C SER A 420 12.17 -10.57 -23.68
N ILE A 421 10.98 -11.16 -23.60
CA ILE A 421 10.53 -12.01 -22.50
C ILE A 421 11.24 -13.38 -22.58
N PRO A 422 11.97 -13.80 -21.54
CA PRO A 422 12.69 -15.08 -21.55
C PRO A 422 11.76 -16.28 -21.74
N TYR A 423 12.19 -17.26 -22.53
CA TYR A 423 11.45 -18.52 -22.72
C TYR A 423 11.17 -19.25 -21.40
N SER A 424 12.01 -19.09 -20.37
CA SER A 424 11.82 -19.70 -19.04
C SER A 424 10.63 -19.12 -18.26
N GLN A 425 10.16 -17.91 -18.57
CA GLN A 425 8.99 -17.30 -17.94
C GLN A 425 7.67 -17.74 -18.58
N ARG A 426 7.73 -18.42 -19.73
CA ARG A 426 6.54 -18.94 -20.40
C ARG A 426 6.11 -20.22 -19.71
N ARG A 427 4.91 -20.25 -19.10
CA ARG A 427 4.32 -21.46 -18.51
C ARG A 427 4.02 -22.49 -19.60
N LYS A 428 4.38 -23.77 -19.40
CA LYS A 428 4.42 -24.77 -20.48
C LYS A 428 3.70 -26.07 -20.19
N ASP A 429 3.11 -26.22 -19.02
CA ASP A 429 2.81 -27.56 -18.52
C ASP A 429 1.62 -28.18 -19.27
N ASP A 430 0.64 -27.37 -19.67
CA ASP A 430 -0.49 -27.78 -20.52
C ASP A 430 -1.06 -26.59 -21.34
N GLU A 431 -1.87 -26.86 -22.37
CA GLU A 431 -2.54 -25.85 -23.20
C GLU A 431 -3.34 -24.84 -22.37
N ARG A 432 -3.98 -25.29 -21.28
CA ARG A 432 -4.71 -24.42 -20.37
C ARG A 432 -3.80 -23.37 -19.71
N GLU A 433 -2.58 -23.75 -19.33
CA GLU A 433 -1.63 -22.82 -18.71
C GLU A 433 -1.01 -21.87 -19.72
N LYS A 434 -0.77 -22.33 -20.96
CA LYS A 434 -0.32 -21.47 -22.06
C LYS A 434 -1.34 -20.40 -22.39
N GLU A 435 -2.62 -20.77 -22.44
CA GLU A 435 -3.74 -19.84 -22.63
C GLU A 435 -3.81 -18.82 -21.48
N ARG A 436 -3.72 -19.29 -20.23
CA ARG A 436 -3.72 -18.41 -19.05
C ARG A 436 -2.53 -17.44 -19.06
N TYR A 437 -1.35 -17.92 -19.43
CA TYR A 437 -0.14 -17.10 -19.59
C TYR A 437 -0.32 -16.02 -20.66
N PHE A 438 -0.86 -16.41 -21.82
CA PHE A 438 -1.15 -15.49 -22.93
C PHE A 438 -2.13 -14.39 -22.47
N GLN A 439 -3.30 -14.77 -21.97
CA GLN A 439 -4.33 -13.82 -21.52
C GLN A 439 -3.80 -12.87 -20.45
N TYR A 440 -3.03 -13.37 -19.48
CA TYR A 440 -2.50 -12.52 -18.42
C TYR A 440 -1.37 -11.59 -18.90
N THR A 441 -0.51 -12.05 -19.80
CA THR A 441 0.54 -11.21 -20.41
C THR A 441 -0.10 -10.04 -21.16
N PHE A 442 -1.13 -10.30 -21.97
CA PHE A 442 -1.87 -9.26 -22.67
C PHE A 442 -2.58 -8.32 -21.71
N TYR A 443 -3.24 -8.87 -20.69
CA TYR A 443 -3.86 -8.07 -19.65
C TYR A 443 -2.86 -7.09 -19.01
N LEU A 444 -1.66 -7.56 -18.63
CA LEU A 444 -0.63 -6.69 -18.04
C LEU A 444 -0.16 -5.61 -19.02
N VAL A 445 0.08 -5.95 -20.28
CA VAL A 445 0.48 -5.00 -21.33
C VAL A 445 -0.60 -3.94 -21.55
N LEU A 446 -1.85 -4.36 -21.74
CA LEU A 446 -2.98 -3.44 -21.91
C LEU A 446 -3.16 -2.57 -20.68
N ARG A 447 -3.05 -3.14 -19.46
CA ARG A 447 -3.17 -2.36 -18.22
C ARG A 447 -2.06 -1.35 -18.04
N MET A 448 -0.82 -1.71 -18.37
CA MET A 448 0.31 -0.79 -18.37
C MET A 448 0.02 0.42 -19.24
N ILE A 449 -0.37 0.22 -20.50
CA ILE A 449 -0.69 1.35 -21.40
C ILE A 449 -1.96 2.09 -20.94
N SER A 450 -2.97 1.38 -20.40
CA SER A 450 -4.22 1.97 -19.91
C SER A 450 -4.09 2.88 -18.71
N SER A 451 -2.99 2.75 -17.98
CA SER A 451 -2.74 3.62 -16.86
C SER A 451 -2.27 5.01 -17.31
N TYR A 452 -2.05 5.20 -18.62
CA TYR A 452 -1.63 6.44 -19.26
C TYR A 452 -2.53 6.88 -20.42
N THR A 453 -3.36 6.00 -20.97
CA THR A 453 -4.33 6.30 -22.05
C THR A 453 -5.68 5.69 -21.71
N ILE A 454 -6.78 6.19 -22.28
CA ILE A 454 -8.12 5.64 -22.04
C ILE A 454 -8.26 4.33 -22.82
N PHE A 455 -8.44 3.21 -22.11
CA PHE A 455 -8.73 1.89 -22.68
C PHE A 455 -10.14 1.45 -22.33
N ILE A 456 -10.80 0.79 -23.28
CA ILE A 456 -12.10 0.17 -23.03
C ILE A 456 -12.05 -1.29 -23.53
N GLU A 457 -12.02 -2.24 -22.58
CA GLU A 457 -12.49 -3.62 -22.86
C GLU A 457 -14.03 -3.54 -22.89
N LYS A 458 -14.58 -3.18 -24.04
CA LYS A 458 -16.00 -2.83 -24.16
C LYS A 458 -16.80 -4.01 -24.71
N GLU A 459 -17.84 -4.41 -23.98
CA GLU A 459 -18.94 -5.14 -24.61
C GLU A 459 -19.66 -4.19 -25.56
N GLN A 460 -19.67 -4.52 -26.85
CA GLN A 460 -20.42 -3.79 -27.88
C GLN A 460 -21.62 -4.63 -28.35
N SER A 461 -22.53 -4.01 -29.10
CA SER A 461 -23.85 -4.56 -29.44
C SER A 461 -23.83 -5.93 -30.14
N GLU A 462 -22.74 -6.29 -30.80
CA GLU A 462 -22.61 -7.57 -31.51
C GLU A 462 -21.45 -8.45 -31.03
N GLY A 463 -20.62 -8.01 -30.08
CA GLY A 463 -19.50 -8.80 -29.56
C GLY A 463 -18.61 -8.06 -28.57
N ARG A 464 -17.51 -8.70 -28.16
CA ARG A 464 -16.49 -8.11 -27.28
C ARG A 464 -15.22 -7.88 -28.09
N VAL A 465 -14.85 -6.62 -28.25
CA VAL A 465 -13.56 -6.22 -28.83
C VAL A 465 -12.45 -6.48 -27.81
N ASP A 466 -11.29 -6.94 -28.26
CA ASP A 466 -10.17 -7.21 -27.36
C ASP A 466 -9.59 -5.93 -26.76
N CYS A 467 -9.37 -4.90 -27.57
CA CYS A 467 -8.88 -3.62 -27.07
C CYS A 467 -9.25 -2.44 -27.98
N ILE A 468 -9.73 -1.36 -27.38
CA ILE A 468 -9.80 -0.05 -28.03
C ILE A 468 -8.95 0.96 -27.26
N ILE A 469 -8.13 1.70 -27.98
CA ILE A 469 -7.35 2.82 -27.46
C ILE A 469 -7.85 4.11 -28.10
N GLU A 470 -8.28 5.04 -27.26
CA GLU A 470 -8.69 6.37 -27.68
C GLU A 470 -7.63 7.41 -27.31
N THR A 471 -7.12 8.09 -28.33
CA THR A 471 -6.25 9.26 -28.16
C THR A 471 -6.99 10.53 -28.57
N PRO A 472 -6.44 11.74 -28.32
CA PRO A 472 -7.06 12.98 -28.77
C PRO A 472 -7.24 13.08 -30.29
N LEU A 473 -6.43 12.36 -31.08
CA LEU A 473 -6.39 12.45 -32.55
C LEU A 473 -6.76 11.15 -33.29
N TYR A 474 -6.61 10.01 -32.62
CA TYR A 474 -6.70 8.70 -33.24
C TYR A 474 -7.51 7.72 -32.38
N ILE A 475 -8.10 6.73 -33.03
CA ILE A 475 -8.76 5.59 -32.39
C ILE A 475 -8.10 4.33 -32.92
N TYR A 476 -7.68 3.44 -32.04
CA TYR A 476 -7.09 2.15 -32.41
C TYR A 476 -8.00 1.03 -31.94
N ILE A 477 -8.35 0.12 -32.84
CA ILE A 477 -9.17 -1.05 -32.56
C ILE A 477 -8.29 -2.28 -32.81
N PHE A 478 -8.00 -3.02 -31.75
CA PHE A 478 -7.18 -4.23 -31.80
C PHE A 478 -8.03 -5.48 -31.68
N GLU A 479 -7.66 -6.49 -32.45
CA GLU A 479 -8.10 -7.87 -32.29
C GLU A 479 -6.87 -8.79 -32.33
N PHE A 480 -6.80 -9.72 -31.39
CA PHE A 480 -5.66 -10.62 -31.23
C PHE A 480 -6.07 -12.06 -31.52
N LYS A 481 -5.19 -12.80 -32.20
CA LYS A 481 -5.32 -14.23 -32.44
C LYS A 481 -4.11 -14.97 -31.89
N ARG A 482 -4.33 -16.10 -31.24
CA ARG A 482 -3.28 -17.04 -30.87
C ARG A 482 -3.14 -18.08 -31.97
N ASP A 483 -1.92 -18.25 -32.48
CA ASP A 483 -1.59 -19.22 -33.54
C ASP A 483 -2.54 -19.14 -34.77
N GLY A 484 -2.98 -17.92 -35.12
CA GLY A 484 -3.89 -17.63 -36.23
C GLY A 484 -3.26 -16.70 -37.25
N SER A 485 -4.04 -15.77 -37.80
CA SER A 485 -3.53 -14.73 -38.72
C SER A 485 -4.06 -13.33 -38.40
N ALA A 486 -3.29 -12.31 -38.76
CA ALA A 486 -3.73 -10.92 -38.65
C ALA A 486 -4.94 -10.62 -39.54
N ARG A 487 -5.06 -11.33 -40.67
CA ARG A 487 -6.20 -11.22 -41.58
C ARG A 487 -7.51 -11.68 -40.93
N GLU A 488 -7.49 -12.81 -40.23
CA GLU A 488 -8.68 -13.30 -39.51
C GLU A 488 -9.11 -12.32 -38.41
N ALA A 489 -8.14 -11.72 -37.70
CA ALA A 489 -8.38 -10.70 -36.71
C ALA A 489 -9.04 -9.44 -37.33
N LEU A 490 -8.50 -8.93 -38.44
CA LEU A 490 -9.08 -7.79 -39.15
C LEU A 490 -10.50 -8.06 -39.67
N LEU A 491 -10.73 -9.26 -40.22
CA LEU A 491 -12.07 -9.67 -40.67
C LEU A 491 -13.07 -9.66 -39.52
N GLN A 492 -12.67 -10.12 -38.34
CA GLN A 492 -13.54 -10.07 -37.17
C GLN A 492 -13.87 -8.63 -36.75
N ILE A 493 -12.90 -7.70 -36.79
CA ILE A 493 -13.16 -6.28 -36.51
C ILE A 493 -14.25 -5.73 -37.44
N ASP A 494 -14.17 -6.10 -38.72
CA ASP A 494 -15.12 -5.66 -39.75
C ASP A 494 -16.49 -6.34 -39.61
N ASP A 495 -16.53 -7.66 -39.44
CA ASP A 495 -17.75 -8.46 -39.34
C ASP A 495 -18.57 -8.09 -38.10
N MET A 496 -17.90 -7.88 -36.97
CA MET A 496 -18.53 -7.46 -35.72
C MET A 496 -18.80 -5.95 -35.70
N GLY A 497 -18.23 -5.22 -36.67
CA GLY A 497 -18.44 -3.80 -36.89
C GLY A 497 -18.04 -2.93 -35.71
N TYR A 498 -16.91 -3.22 -35.06
CA TYR A 498 -16.46 -2.52 -33.84
C TYR A 498 -16.20 -1.02 -34.04
N ALA A 499 -15.96 -0.60 -35.29
CA ALA A 499 -15.81 0.80 -35.66
C ALA A 499 -17.13 1.61 -35.71
N ARG A 500 -18.30 0.95 -35.64
CA ARG A 500 -19.62 1.60 -35.82
C ARG A 500 -19.88 2.73 -34.82
N GLU A 501 -19.39 2.61 -33.59
CA GLU A 501 -19.55 3.63 -32.55
C GLU A 501 -18.89 4.97 -32.94
N TYR A 502 -17.84 4.92 -33.77
CA TYR A 502 -17.03 6.07 -34.15
C TYR A 502 -17.42 6.65 -35.51
N LEU A 503 -18.56 6.26 -36.09
CA LEU A 503 -19.01 6.75 -37.40
C LEU A 503 -19.20 8.27 -37.46
N SER A 504 -19.49 8.90 -36.32
CA SER A 504 -19.61 10.37 -36.19
C SER A 504 -18.35 11.04 -35.62
N ASP A 505 -17.32 10.26 -35.31
CA ASP A 505 -16.04 10.74 -34.80
C ASP A 505 -15.18 11.29 -35.94
N LYS A 506 -14.42 12.35 -35.68
CA LYS A 506 -13.52 12.99 -36.66
C LYS A 506 -12.10 12.45 -36.61
N ARG A 507 -11.75 11.71 -35.56
CA ARG A 507 -10.45 11.06 -35.37
C ARG A 507 -10.24 9.97 -36.41
N LYS A 508 -8.99 9.76 -36.84
CA LYS A 508 -8.67 8.64 -37.74
C LYS A 508 -8.71 7.32 -36.96
N ILE A 509 -9.40 6.34 -37.51
CA ILE A 509 -9.50 4.99 -36.95
C ILE A 509 -8.45 4.10 -37.59
N PHE A 510 -7.74 3.33 -36.77
CA PHE A 510 -6.82 2.27 -37.18
C PHE A 510 -7.39 0.93 -36.72
N LYS A 511 -7.64 -0.01 -37.65
CA LYS A 511 -8.00 -1.38 -37.31
C LYS A 511 -6.74 -2.23 -37.38
N ILE A 512 -6.43 -2.92 -36.30
CA ILE A 512 -5.18 -3.66 -36.16
C ILE A 512 -5.49 -5.11 -35.81
N GLY A 513 -5.07 -6.01 -36.69
CA GLY A 513 -5.10 -7.45 -36.44
C GLY A 513 -3.72 -7.95 -36.07
N CYS A 514 -3.62 -8.71 -34.99
CA CYS A 514 -2.35 -9.27 -34.51
C CYS A 514 -2.45 -10.79 -34.37
N SER A 515 -1.49 -11.54 -34.92
CA SER A 515 -1.28 -12.94 -34.55
C SER A 515 -0.12 -13.06 -33.58
N PHE A 516 -0.31 -13.86 -32.54
CA PHE A 516 0.70 -14.21 -31.57
C PHE A 516 1.03 -15.69 -31.64
N SER A 517 2.31 -15.99 -31.81
CA SER A 517 2.79 -17.37 -31.83
C SER A 517 2.96 -17.90 -30.41
N SER A 518 2.30 -19.00 -30.06
CA SER A 518 2.59 -19.73 -28.81
C SER A 518 3.99 -20.32 -28.81
N LYS A 519 4.56 -20.58 -29.99
CA LYS A 519 5.92 -21.11 -30.17
C LYS A 519 6.99 -20.04 -29.94
N THR A 520 6.92 -18.91 -30.65
CA THR A 520 7.93 -17.85 -30.54
C THR A 520 7.64 -16.88 -29.40
N GLY A 521 6.42 -16.86 -28.86
CA GLY A 521 5.96 -16.02 -27.77
C GLY A 521 6.07 -14.53 -28.08
N THR A 522 5.88 -14.18 -29.36
CA THR A 522 5.81 -12.81 -29.86
C THR A 522 4.81 -12.73 -31.01
N ILE A 523 4.52 -11.51 -31.45
CA ILE A 523 3.68 -11.24 -32.61
C ILE A 523 4.43 -11.72 -33.86
N ASP A 524 3.79 -12.59 -34.64
CA ASP A 524 4.37 -13.19 -35.86
C ASP A 524 3.64 -12.77 -37.15
N ASP A 525 2.46 -12.15 -37.02
CA ASP A 525 1.73 -11.52 -38.12
C ASP A 525 1.03 -10.25 -37.62
N TRP A 526 1.06 -9.19 -38.44
CA TRP A 526 0.47 -7.88 -38.14
C TRP A 526 -0.20 -7.29 -39.39
N GLY A 527 -1.44 -6.83 -39.22
CA GLY A 527 -2.22 -6.21 -40.28
C GLY A 527 -2.86 -4.91 -39.82
N GLU A 528 -2.93 -3.94 -40.71
CA GLU A 528 -3.55 -2.62 -40.50
C GLU A 528 -4.55 -2.33 -41.62
N ASN A 529 -5.73 -1.78 -41.29
CA ASN A 529 -6.74 -1.30 -42.23
C ASN A 529 -7.38 0.02 -41.76
#